data_AF-A0A9E2RFH2-F1
#
_entry.id   AF-A0A9E2RFH2-F1
#
_cell.length_a   1.000
_cell.length_b   1.000
_cell.length_c   1.000
_cell.angle_alpha   90.00
_cell.angle_beta   90.00
_cell.angle_gamma   90.00
#
_symmetry.space_group_name_H-M   'P 1'
#
loop_
_entity.id
_entity.type
_entity.pdbx_description
1 polymer ?
#
loop_
_entity_poly.entity_id
_entity_poly.type
_entity_poly.pdbx_seq_one_letter_code
_entity_poly.pdbx_strand_id
1 'polypeptide(L)'
;MTHQNQVLTAVRASFEREPRINLHKYPVRIDFSDGVLTLEGEAEHVAAKKLSLELAIAVPGVTGIVDRLHVMPSTHMGDGAILDAVRDALLQEPGLQNCTIQVKP
;
A
#
# COMPACT_ATOMS: atom_id res chain seq x y z
N MET A 1 -3.41 -26.74 12.01
CA MET A 1 -3.50 -26.11 10.67
C MET A 1 -4.82 -25.38 10.41
N THR A 2 -5.84 -25.50 11.26
CA THR A 2 -7.18 -24.93 11.01
C THR A 2 -7.34 -23.45 11.36
N HIS A 3 -6.66 -22.95 12.41
CA HIS A 3 -6.89 -21.58 12.92
C HIS A 3 -6.36 -20.49 11.98
N GLN A 4 -5.15 -20.62 11.46
CA GLN A 4 -4.58 -19.67 10.49
C GLN A 4 -5.46 -19.56 9.24
N ASN A 5 -5.94 -20.69 8.71
CA ASN A 5 -6.79 -20.67 7.52
C ASN A 5 -8.15 -20.00 7.81
N GLN A 6 -8.68 -20.14 9.03
CA GLN A 6 -9.90 -19.44 9.46
C GLN A 6 -9.69 -17.92 9.50
N VAL A 7 -8.56 -17.45 10.07
CA VAL A 7 -8.23 -16.02 10.12
C VAL A 7 -8.09 -15.45 8.71
N LEU A 8 -7.28 -16.10 7.86
CA LEU A 8 -7.09 -15.65 6.48
C LEU A 8 -8.41 -15.61 5.69
N THR A 9 -9.25 -16.63 5.88
CA THR A 9 -10.59 -16.67 5.26
C THR A 9 -11.48 -15.55 5.77
N ALA A 10 -11.48 -15.28 7.08
CA ALA A 10 -12.29 -14.23 7.68
C ALA A 10 -11.85 -12.82 7.23
N VAL A 11 -10.54 -12.56 7.17
CA VAL A 11 -10.00 -11.29 6.62
C VAL A 11 -10.44 -11.14 5.17
N ARG A 12 -10.22 -12.15 4.32
CA ARG A 12 -10.67 -12.10 2.91
C ARG A 12 -12.16 -11.83 2.80
N ALA A 13 -12.99 -12.53 3.55
CA ALA A 13 -14.43 -12.31 3.55
C ALA A 13 -14.84 -10.91 4.03
N SER A 14 -14.10 -10.31 4.96
CA SER A 14 -14.36 -8.92 5.40
C SER A 14 -14.06 -7.91 4.29
N PHE A 15 -13.00 -8.13 3.52
CA PHE A 15 -12.62 -7.26 2.40
C PHE A 15 -13.61 -7.38 1.23
N GLU A 16 -14.03 -8.60 0.88
CA GLU A 16 -15.02 -8.83 -0.19
C GLU A 16 -16.40 -8.22 0.11
N ARG A 17 -16.72 -7.96 1.38
CA ARG A 17 -17.98 -7.34 1.79
C ARG A 17 -17.92 -5.82 1.82
N GLU A 18 -16.74 -5.23 1.70
CA GLU A 18 -16.55 -3.78 1.77
C GLU A 18 -16.41 -3.19 0.35
N PRO A 19 -17.42 -2.44 -0.15
CA PRO A 19 -17.40 -1.91 -1.51
C PRO A 19 -16.22 -1.01 -1.86
N ARG A 20 -15.58 -0.40 -0.85
CA ARG A 20 -14.39 0.45 -1.02
C ARG A 20 -13.08 -0.34 -1.13
N ILE A 21 -13.12 -1.67 -1.02
CA ILE A 21 -11.96 -2.54 -1.17
C ILE A 21 -12.24 -3.51 -2.33
N ASN A 22 -11.43 -3.41 -3.39
CA ASN A 22 -11.57 -4.26 -4.58
C ASN A 22 -10.33 -5.14 -4.76
N LEU A 23 -10.37 -6.36 -4.21
CA LEU A 23 -9.27 -7.32 -4.29
C LEU A 23 -9.03 -7.88 -5.70
N HIS A 24 -10.02 -7.79 -6.59
CA HIS A 24 -9.89 -8.25 -7.96
C HIS A 24 -9.08 -7.27 -8.82
N LYS A 25 -9.25 -5.96 -8.57
CA LYS A 25 -8.52 -4.89 -9.28
C LYS A 25 -7.19 -4.58 -8.60
N TYR A 26 -7.14 -4.63 -7.27
CA TYR A 26 -5.95 -4.36 -6.46
C TYR A 26 -5.68 -5.56 -5.56
N PRO A 27 -5.01 -6.60 -6.08
CA PRO A 27 -4.76 -7.82 -5.32
C PRO A 27 -3.85 -7.52 -4.13
N VAL A 28 -4.31 -7.95 -2.95
CA VAL A 28 -3.55 -7.87 -1.70
C VAL A 28 -3.13 -9.28 -1.30
N ARG A 29 -1.82 -9.47 -1.10
CA ARG A 29 -1.27 -10.65 -0.46
C ARG A 29 -1.47 -10.53 1.04
N ILE A 30 -2.02 -11.59 1.64
CA ILE A 30 -2.39 -11.67 3.05
C ILE A 30 -1.70 -12.88 3.64
N ASP A 31 -0.77 -12.64 4.55
CA ASP A 31 -0.05 -13.67 5.31
C ASP A 31 -0.34 -13.52 6.79
N PHE A 32 -0.31 -14.62 7.55
CA PHE A 32 -0.59 -14.62 8.99
C PHE A 32 0.37 -15.54 9.71
N SER A 33 1.05 -15.02 10.74
CA SER A 33 1.94 -15.79 11.62
C SER A 33 1.85 -15.22 13.03
N ASP A 34 1.71 -16.10 14.02
CA ASP A 34 1.81 -15.75 15.45
C ASP A 34 0.94 -14.56 15.89
N GLY A 35 -0.29 -14.49 15.36
CA GLY A 35 -1.22 -13.39 15.65
C GLY A 35 -1.01 -12.13 14.80
N VAL A 36 0.06 -12.05 14.03
CA VAL A 36 0.40 -10.89 13.20
C VAL A 36 0.01 -11.14 11.75
N LEU A 37 -0.79 -10.23 11.20
CA LEU A 37 -1.18 -10.22 9.79
C LEU A 37 -0.22 -9.34 8.98
N THR A 38 0.25 -9.81 7.83
CA THR A 38 0.96 -8.97 6.85
C THR A 38 0.05 -8.72 5.66
N LEU A 39 -0.18 -7.44 5.34
CA LEU A 39 -0.93 -7.01 4.16
C LEU A 39 0.03 -6.35 3.18
N GLU A 40 0.20 -6.93 2.00
CA GLU A 40 1.15 -6.46 1.00
C GLU A 40 0.49 -6.33 -0.38
N GLY A 41 0.71 -5.19 -1.04
CA GLY A 41 0.12 -4.91 -2.34
C GLY A 41 -0.28 -3.44 -2.49
N GLU A 42 -1.23 -3.18 -3.37
CA GLU A 42 -1.71 -1.83 -3.67
C GLU A 42 -3.13 -1.61 -3.13
N ALA A 43 -3.43 -0.37 -2.77
CA ALA A 43 -4.76 0.09 -2.43
C ALA A 43 -5.13 1.29 -3.33
N GLU A 44 -6.36 1.31 -3.83
CA GLU A 44 -6.82 2.33 -4.76
C GLU A 44 -6.69 3.75 -4.22
N HIS A 45 -6.99 3.94 -2.94
CA HIS A 45 -6.94 5.24 -2.28
C HIS A 45 -6.67 5.09 -0.78
N VAL A 46 -6.28 6.20 -0.13
CA VAL A 46 -5.95 6.23 1.30
C VAL A 46 -7.08 5.65 2.17
N ALA A 47 -8.33 5.93 1.83
CA ALA A 47 -9.47 5.40 2.58
C ALA A 47 -9.60 3.86 2.46
N ALA A 48 -9.28 3.26 1.31
CA ALA A 48 -9.32 1.82 1.12
C ALA A 48 -8.23 1.17 1.97
N LYS A 49 -7.00 1.72 1.92
CA LYS A 49 -5.88 1.27 2.76
C LYS A 49 -6.24 1.30 4.25
N LYS A 50 -6.73 2.43 4.76
CA LYS A 50 -7.12 2.57 6.18
C LYS A 50 -8.18 1.55 6.57
N LEU A 51 -9.22 1.41 5.74
CA LEU A 51 -10.32 0.50 6.00
C LEU A 51 -9.89 -0.97 5.95
N SER A 52 -8.96 -1.34 5.06
CA SER A 52 -8.34 -2.67 5.05
C SER A 52 -7.64 -2.99 6.38
N LEU A 53 -6.91 -2.03 6.95
CA LEU A 53 -6.23 -2.20 8.24
C LEU A 53 -7.24 -2.33 9.40
N GLU A 54 -8.27 -1.48 9.41
CA GLU A 54 -9.34 -1.50 10.43
C GLU A 54 -10.13 -2.81 10.42
N LEU A 55 -10.52 -3.28 9.24
CA LEU A 55 -11.25 -4.54 9.09
C LEU A 55 -10.38 -5.75 9.45
N ALA A 56 -9.10 -5.72 9.05
CA ALA A 56 -8.16 -6.79 9.36
C ALA A 56 -7.90 -6.93 10.86
N ILE A 57 -7.69 -5.83 11.60
CA ILE A 57 -7.41 -5.89 13.04
C ILE A 57 -8.66 -6.29 13.83
N ALA A 58 -9.86 -6.03 13.30
CA ALA A 58 -11.12 -6.45 13.92
C ALA A 58 -11.37 -7.96 13.83
N VAL A 59 -10.62 -8.71 13.02
CA VAL A 59 -10.77 -10.16 12.91
C VAL A 59 -10.24 -10.86 14.16
N PRO A 60 -11.05 -11.70 14.84
CA PRO A 60 -10.59 -12.45 16.01
C PRO A 60 -9.34 -13.29 15.73
N GLY A 61 -8.33 -13.16 16.59
CA GLY A 61 -7.04 -13.83 16.45
C GLY A 61 -5.94 -12.96 15.83
N VAL A 62 -6.30 -11.82 15.23
CA VAL A 62 -5.31 -10.82 14.80
C VAL A 62 -4.98 -9.92 15.99
N THR A 63 -3.71 -9.89 16.37
CA THR A 63 -3.17 -9.08 17.48
C THR A 63 -2.28 -7.94 16.99
N GLY A 64 -1.85 -7.99 15.73
CA GLY A 64 -1.05 -6.94 15.11
C GLY A 64 -1.06 -7.01 13.58
N ILE A 65 -0.63 -5.92 12.94
CA ILE A 65 -0.54 -5.83 11.49
C ILE A 65 0.81 -5.25 11.08
N VAL A 66 1.44 -5.90 10.11
CA VAL A 66 2.53 -5.34 9.30
C VAL A 66 1.92 -4.79 8.01
N ASP A 67 1.83 -3.46 7.94
CA ASP A 67 1.28 -2.75 6.78
C ASP A 67 2.35 -2.55 5.70
N ARG A 68 2.18 -3.23 4.57
CA ARG A 68 2.95 -3.07 3.33
C ARG A 68 2.05 -2.72 2.15
N LEU A 69 0.93 -2.06 2.43
CA LEU A 69 0.03 -1.56 1.38
C LEU A 69 0.55 -0.23 0.85
N HIS A 70 0.61 -0.08 -0.47
CA HIS A 70 0.96 1.17 -1.13
C HIS A 70 -0.30 1.79 -1.72
N VAL A 71 -0.53 3.08 -1.45
CA VAL A 71 -1.65 3.79 -2.08
C VAL A 71 -1.25 4.15 -3.49
N MET A 72 -2.08 3.81 -4.47
CA MET A 72 -1.84 4.14 -5.85
C MET A 72 -1.80 5.66 -6.05
N PRO A 73 -0.82 6.18 -6.82
CA PRO A 73 -0.79 7.59 -7.15
C PRO A 73 -2.00 7.94 -8.03
N SER A 74 -2.60 9.11 -7.80
CA SER A 74 -3.75 9.60 -8.57
C SER A 74 -3.42 9.85 -10.04
N THR A 75 -2.15 10.09 -10.34
CA THR A 75 -1.64 10.30 -11.69
C THR A 75 -0.54 9.29 -11.94
N HIS A 76 -0.72 8.46 -12.96
CA HIS A 76 0.34 7.55 -13.39
C HIS A 76 1.41 8.34 -14.14
N MET A 77 2.61 8.41 -13.58
CA MET A 77 3.78 9.02 -14.20
C MET A 77 4.78 7.91 -14.50
N GLY A 78 5.18 7.77 -15.75
CA GLY A 78 6.32 6.90 -16.09
C GLY A 78 7.64 7.52 -15.65
N ASP A 79 8.70 6.72 -15.60
CA ASP A 79 10.01 7.14 -15.09
C ASP A 79 10.54 8.43 -15.71
N GLY A 80 10.36 8.63 -17.03
CA GLY A 80 10.77 9.86 -17.71
C GLY A 80 10.00 11.10 -17.19
N ALA A 81 8.69 10.98 -17.03
CA ALA A 81 7.86 12.06 -16.50
C ALA A 81 8.17 12.34 -15.01
N ILE A 82 8.46 11.29 -14.23
CA ILE A 82 8.93 11.44 -12.85
C ILE A 82 10.28 12.17 -12.83
N LEU A 83 11.21 11.77 -13.70
CA LEU A 83 12.53 12.36 -13.77
C LEU A 83 12.48 13.85 -14.12
N ASP A 84 11.68 14.21 -15.12
CA ASP A 84 11.50 15.60 -15.54
C ASP A 84 10.90 16.43 -14.40
N ALA A 85 9.84 15.93 -13.75
CA ALA A 85 9.21 16.62 -12.62
C ALA A 85 10.18 16.82 -11.43
N VAL A 86 10.98 15.79 -11.11
CA VAL A 86 12.00 15.88 -10.05
C VAL A 86 13.09 16.87 -10.43
N ARG A 87 13.60 16.82 -11.67
CA ARG A 87 14.62 17.75 -12.15
C ARG A 87 14.12 19.20 -12.07
N ASP A 88 12.91 19.45 -12.56
CA ASP A 88 12.31 20.78 -12.57
C ASP A 88 12.15 21.31 -11.14
N ALA A 89 11.63 20.49 -10.22
CA ALA A 89 11.51 20.87 -8.81
C ALA A 89 12.88 21.22 -8.22
N LEU A 90 13.89 20.36 -8.40
CA LEU A 90 15.23 20.58 -7.84
C LEU A 90 15.93 21.82 -8.41
N LEU A 91 15.70 22.17 -9.67
CA LEU A 91 16.25 23.39 -10.27
C LEU A 91 15.62 24.68 -9.71
N GLN A 92 14.39 24.60 -9.19
CA GLN A 92 13.72 25.74 -8.55
C GLN A 92 14.12 25.92 -7.08
N GLU A 93 14.75 24.92 -6.45
CA GLU A 93 15.13 24.99 -5.04
C GLU A 93 16.30 25.95 -4.80
N PRO A 94 16.11 27.07 -4.06
CA PRO A 94 17.16 28.08 -3.89
C PRO A 94 18.44 27.55 -3.25
N GLY A 95 18.32 26.57 -2.35
CA GLY A 95 19.45 25.91 -1.70
C GLY A 95 20.33 25.08 -2.63
N LEU A 96 19.84 24.76 -3.84
CA LEU A 96 20.55 23.93 -4.82
C LEU A 96 21.09 24.72 -6.02
N GLN A 97 20.92 26.04 -6.06
CA GLN A 97 21.32 26.88 -7.20
C GLN A 97 22.81 26.78 -7.56
N ASN A 98 23.67 26.53 -6.57
CA ASN A 98 25.12 26.37 -6.75
C ASN A 98 25.56 24.90 -6.83
N CYS A 99 24.62 23.97 -6.97
CA CYS A 99 24.88 22.55 -7.09
C CYS A 99 24.71 22.08 -8.54
N THR A 100 25.49 21.08 -8.94
CA THR A 100 25.25 20.36 -10.19
C THR A 100 24.37 19.15 -9.92
N ILE A 101 23.21 19.09 -10.57
CA ILE A 101 22.27 17.96 -10.48
C ILE A 101 22.56 17.01 -11.64
N GLN A 102 22.85 15.74 -11.35
CA GLN A 102 23.13 14.72 -12.35
C GLN A 102 22.26 13.48 -12.12
N VAL A 103 21.74 12.93 -13.21
CA VAL A 103 21.04 11.64 -13.21
C VAL A 103 22.08 10.57 -13.52
N LYS A 104 22.20 9.57 -12.64
CA LYS A 104 23.06 8.43 -12.92
C LYS A 104 22.34 7.44 -13.84
N PRO A 105 23.01 6.93 -14.88
CA PRO A 105 22.48 5.88 -15.74
C PRO A 105 22.36 4.55 -14.99
#